data_AF-A0A293LPG6-F1
#
_entry.id   AF-A0A293LPG6-F1
#
_cell.length_a   1.000
_cell.length_b   1.000
_cell.length_c   1.000
_cell.angle_alpha   90.00
_cell.angle_beta   90.00
_cell.angle_gamma   90.00
#
_symmetry.space_group_name_H-M   'P 1'
#
loop_
_entity.id
_entity.type
_entity.pdbx_description
1 polymer ?
#
loop_
_entity_poly.entity_id
_entity_poly.type
_entity_poly.pdbx_seq_one_letter_code
_entity_poly.pdbx_strand_id
1 'polypeptide(L)'
;MIFPWMRCPKKWLRHGDLVLLPSTAFTHKLWHQLGQDLWLACCSALQCARIARNGPVARDHFRSPTAKLLYGEDGWVTHVDNGIRYTFDITKCMFSPGNVSEKLRISRFDCRHETVVDLYAGIGYFTGGHYKIRNNKLLTS
;
A
#
# COMPACT_ATOMS: atom_id res chain seq x y z
N MET A 1 9.40 -1.75 32.37
CA MET A 1 8.05 -1.14 32.37
C MET A 1 7.89 -0.40 31.04
N ILE A 2 7.18 -0.96 30.05
CA ILE A 2 7.03 -0.31 28.73
C ILE A 2 5.85 0.65 28.84
N PHE A 3 6.12 1.95 28.74
CA PHE A 3 5.07 2.97 28.79
C PHE A 3 4.09 2.80 27.60
N PRO A 4 2.76 2.86 27.81
CA PRO A 4 1.76 2.64 26.74
C PRO A 4 1.89 3.58 25.54
N TRP A 5 2.49 4.77 25.74
CA TRP A 5 2.74 5.81 24.75
C TRP A 5 4.04 5.60 23.95
N MET A 6 4.90 4.66 24.35
CA MET A 6 6.09 4.22 23.61
C MET A 6 5.79 3.03 22.68
N ARG A 7 4.52 2.80 22.34
CA ARG A 7 4.12 1.64 21.54
C ARG A 7 4.74 1.68 20.14
N CYS A 8 5.67 0.76 19.90
CA CYS A 8 6.12 0.41 18.56
C CYS A 8 5.00 -0.29 17.77
N PRO A 9 4.91 -0.09 16.46
CA PRO A 9 3.92 -0.77 15.63
C PRO A 9 4.15 -2.28 15.64
N LYS A 10 3.07 -3.06 15.79
CA LYS A 10 3.11 -4.54 15.78
C LYS A 10 2.79 -5.16 14.42
N LYS A 11 2.26 -4.35 13.50
CA LYS A 11 1.87 -4.75 12.15
C LYS A 11 2.22 -3.61 11.21
N TRP A 12 2.67 -3.96 10.01
CA TRP A 12 3.00 -3.05 8.93
C TRP A 12 2.75 -3.74 7.59
N LEU A 13 2.65 -2.95 6.53
CA LEU A 13 2.60 -3.45 5.16
C LEU A 13 3.99 -3.34 4.54
N ARG A 14 4.34 -4.30 3.67
CA ARG A 14 5.62 -4.31 2.96
C ARG A 14 5.37 -4.37 1.47
N HIS A 15 6.04 -3.49 0.74
CA HIS A 15 6.07 -3.45 -0.71
C HIS A 15 7.53 -3.45 -1.17
N GLY A 16 8.09 -4.63 -1.42
CA GLY A 16 9.51 -4.77 -1.75
C GLY A 16 10.42 -4.28 -0.61
N ASP A 17 11.18 -3.23 -0.91
CA ASP A 17 12.11 -2.54 -0.01
C ASP A 17 11.46 -1.37 0.77
N LEU A 18 10.18 -1.09 0.54
CA LEU A 18 9.42 -0.07 1.28
C LEU A 18 8.52 -0.71 2.35
N VAL A 19 8.61 -0.20 3.58
CA VAL A 19 7.68 -0.53 4.66
C VAL A 19 6.72 0.62 4.92
N LEU A 20 5.42 0.31 4.93
CA LEU A 20 4.35 1.23 5.25
C LEU A 20 3.83 0.96 6.67
N LEU A 21 4.16 1.89 7.57
CA LEU A 21 3.75 1.86 8.98
C LEU A 21 2.30 2.32 9.15
N PRO A 22 1.59 1.87 10.19
CA PRO A 22 0.26 2.36 10.51
C PRO A 22 0.30 3.83 10.92
N SER A 23 -0.81 4.55 10.73
CA SER A 23 -0.92 5.98 11.05
C SER A 23 -0.63 6.33 12.51
N THR A 24 -0.78 5.36 13.41
CA THR A 24 -0.51 5.48 14.84
C THR A 24 0.95 5.24 15.22
N ALA A 25 1.81 4.83 14.27
CA ALA A 25 3.21 4.57 14.54
C ALA A 25 4.00 5.87 14.80
N PHE A 26 4.80 5.85 15.87
CA PHE A 26 5.79 6.89 16.19
C PHE A 26 5.20 8.32 16.19
N THR A 27 4.01 8.49 16.78
CA THR A 27 3.31 9.78 16.85
C THR A 27 3.68 10.61 18.09
N HIS A 28 4.28 9.98 19.10
CA HIS A 28 4.65 10.66 20.34
C HIS A 28 5.86 11.58 20.15
N LYS A 29 5.87 12.74 20.84
CA LYS A 29 6.92 13.78 20.74
C LYS A 29 8.35 13.27 20.94
N LEU A 30 8.53 12.27 21.81
CA LEU A 30 9.84 11.65 22.06
C LEU A 30 10.43 11.00 20.81
N TRP A 31 9.60 10.38 19.94
CA TRP A 31 10.08 9.78 18.71
C TRP A 31 10.54 10.84 17.70
N HIS A 32 9.91 12.02 17.71
CA HIS A 32 10.32 13.14 16.86
C HIS A 32 11.69 13.68 17.21
N GLN A 33 12.13 13.56 18.48
CA GLN A 33 13.46 13.98 18.90
C GLN A 33 14.59 13.11 18.33
N LEU A 34 14.29 11.85 17.98
CA LEU A 34 15.26 10.92 17.38
C LEU A 34 15.49 11.18 15.88
N GLY A 35 14.64 11.99 15.23
CA GLY A 35 14.84 12.41 13.84
C GLY A 35 15.08 11.25 12.87
N GLN A 36 16.18 11.33 12.11
CA GLN A 36 16.57 10.32 11.11
C GLN A 36 17.08 9.01 11.72
N ASP A 37 17.70 9.04 12.91
CA ASP A 37 18.27 7.84 13.54
C ASP A 37 17.20 6.79 13.83
N LEU A 38 15.98 7.25 14.17
CA LEU A 38 14.82 6.39 14.32
C LEU A 38 14.53 5.59 13.05
N TRP A 39 14.54 6.25 11.89
CA TRP A 39 14.21 5.62 10.62
C TRP A 39 15.34 4.71 10.15
N LEU A 40 16.60 5.10 10.35
CA LEU A 40 17.76 4.24 10.11
C LEU A 40 17.70 2.95 10.94
N ALA A 41 17.37 3.06 12.23
CA ALA A 41 17.18 1.91 13.10
C ALA A 41 16.02 1.03 12.64
N CYS A 42 14.91 1.63 12.21
CA CYS A 42 13.77 0.89 11.67
C CYS A 42 14.11 0.20 10.34
N CYS A 43 14.83 0.86 9.42
CA CYS A 43 15.30 0.28 8.16
C CYS A 43 16.20 -0.94 8.42
N SER A 44 17.11 -0.80 9.39
CA SER A 44 18.00 -1.88 9.84
C SER A 44 17.21 -3.04 10.46
N ALA A 45 16.24 -2.75 11.33
CA ALA A 45 15.46 -3.79 12.00
C ALA A 45 14.49 -4.53 11.07
N LEU A 46 13.89 -3.82 10.11
CA LEU A 46 12.88 -4.34 9.19
C LEU A 46 13.47 -4.84 7.87
N GLN A 47 14.79 -4.66 7.68
CA GLN A 47 15.52 -5.01 6.46
C GLN A 47 14.85 -4.38 5.23
N CYS A 48 14.66 -3.05 5.30
CA CYS A 48 14.05 -2.24 4.27
C CYS A 48 14.89 -0.97 4.00
N ALA A 49 14.79 -0.41 2.81
CA ALA A 49 15.51 0.82 2.45
C ALA A 49 14.65 2.08 2.67
N ARG A 50 13.32 1.93 2.63
CA ARG A 50 12.38 3.05 2.63
C ARG A 50 11.28 2.84 3.67
N ILE A 51 10.91 3.92 4.34
CA ILE A 51 9.83 3.93 5.33
C ILE A 51 8.83 5.00 4.97
N ALA A 52 7.57 4.60 4.93
CA ALA A 52 6.45 5.50 4.88
C ALA A 52 5.49 5.23 6.03
N ARG A 53 4.63 6.20 6.31
CA ARG A 53 3.54 6.04 7.26
C ARG A 53 2.22 6.33 6.59
N ASN A 54 1.29 5.41 6.76
CA ASN A 54 -0.06 5.57 6.26
C ASN A 54 -0.79 6.71 7.01
N GLY A 55 -1.79 7.29 6.39
CA GLY A 55 -2.65 8.30 7.01
C GLY A 55 -4.13 8.01 6.79
N PRO A 56 -5.04 8.67 7.53
CA PRO A 56 -6.46 8.58 7.24
C PRO A 56 -6.73 9.14 5.85
N VAL A 57 -7.42 8.37 5.01
CA VAL A 57 -7.85 8.82 3.68
C VAL A 57 -8.61 10.15 3.82
N ALA A 58 -8.25 11.14 3.00
CA ALA A 58 -8.86 12.45 3.05
C ALA A 58 -10.38 12.36 2.79
N ARG A 59 -11.14 13.25 3.44
CA ARG A 59 -12.59 13.39 3.23
C ARG A 59 -12.89 14.36 2.08
N ASP A 60 -12.15 14.25 0.99
CA ASP A 60 -12.38 14.97 -0.25
C ASP A 60 -13.13 14.08 -1.26
N HIS A 61 -13.54 14.67 -2.38
CA HIS A 61 -14.25 13.94 -3.43
C HIS A 61 -13.40 12.81 -4.06
N PHE A 62 -12.07 12.95 -4.02
CA PHE A 62 -11.12 12.02 -4.63
C PHE A 62 -10.59 10.95 -3.68
N ARG A 63 -10.95 11.02 -2.39
CA ARG A 63 -10.45 10.11 -1.34
C ARG A 63 -8.92 10.06 -1.36
N SER A 64 -8.30 11.22 -1.34
CA SER A 64 -6.86 11.34 -1.54
C SER A 64 -6.08 10.58 -0.46
N PRO A 65 -5.02 9.85 -0.84
CA PRO A 65 -4.13 9.23 0.13
C PRO A 65 -3.38 10.30 0.91
N THR A 66 -3.17 10.03 2.19
CA THR A 66 -2.43 10.92 3.10
C THR A 66 -1.18 10.25 3.65
N ALA A 67 -0.73 9.18 2.99
CA ALA A 67 0.51 8.51 3.30
C ALA A 67 1.69 9.46 3.07
N LYS A 68 2.69 9.37 3.96
CA LYS A 68 3.88 10.23 3.93
C LYS A 68 5.13 9.38 3.90
N LEU A 69 6.05 9.69 2.98
CA LEU A 69 7.40 9.15 3.00
C LEU A 69 8.15 9.77 4.20
N LEU A 70 8.72 8.92 5.05
CA LEU A 70 9.46 9.33 6.25
C LEU A 70 10.98 9.18 6.03
N TYR A 71 11.37 8.19 5.24
CA TYR A 71 12.76 7.92 4.90
C TYR A 71 12.85 7.20 3.54
N GLY A 72 13.83 7.57 2.72
CA GLY A 72 14.01 7.08 1.35
C GLY A 72 13.81 8.17 0.28
N GLU A 73 14.08 7.82 -0.97
CA GLU A 73 14.06 8.76 -2.11
C GLU A 73 12.63 9.01 -2.65
N ASP A 74 11.86 7.95 -2.87
CA ASP A 74 10.51 8.04 -3.44
C ASP A 74 9.52 6.99 -2.86
N GLY A 75 8.24 7.20 -3.17
CA GLY A 75 7.13 6.31 -2.79
C GLY A 75 6.70 5.30 -3.85
N TRP A 76 7.45 5.13 -4.95
CA TRP A 76 7.10 4.16 -5.99
C TRP A 76 7.35 2.75 -5.52
N VAL A 77 6.31 1.92 -5.62
CA VAL A 77 6.37 0.52 -5.25
C VAL A 77 5.77 -0.35 -6.34
N THR A 78 6.23 -1.59 -6.37
CA THR A 78 5.59 -2.65 -7.14
C THR A 78 4.99 -3.67 -6.17
N HIS A 79 3.68 -3.90 -6.28
CA HIS A 79 2.98 -4.93 -5.55
C HIS A 79 2.51 -6.02 -6.51
N VAL A 80 2.60 -7.28 -6.09
CA VAL A 80 2.09 -8.40 -6.88
C VAL A 80 0.97 -9.07 -6.11
N ASP A 81 -0.24 -9.07 -6.70
CA ASP A 81 -1.41 -9.75 -6.14
C ASP A 81 -2.01 -10.67 -7.23
N ASN A 82 -2.21 -11.94 -6.91
CA ASN A 82 -2.64 -12.98 -7.87
C ASN A 82 -1.84 -12.99 -9.18
N GLY A 83 -0.55 -12.68 -9.08
CA GLY A 83 0.39 -12.56 -10.18
C GLY A 83 0.24 -11.31 -11.05
N ILE A 84 -0.68 -10.40 -10.74
CA ILE A 84 -0.77 -9.10 -11.42
C ILE A 84 0.17 -8.15 -10.72
N ARG A 85 0.99 -7.46 -11.52
CA ARG A 85 1.92 -6.45 -11.07
C ARG A 85 1.24 -5.09 -11.07
N TYR A 86 1.23 -4.43 -9.93
CA TYR A 86 0.72 -3.08 -9.74
C TYR A 86 1.89 -2.16 -9.36
N THR A 87 2.19 -1.19 -10.20
CA THR A 87 3.23 -0.18 -9.93
C THR A 87 2.56 1.15 -9.67
N PHE A 88 2.78 1.72 -8.49
CA PHE A 88 2.15 2.97 -8.08
C PHE A 88 2.95 3.71 -7.02
N ASP A 89 2.71 5.02 -6.91
CA ASP A 89 3.25 5.86 -5.85
C ASP A 89 2.31 5.82 -4.64
N ILE A 90 2.79 5.29 -3.51
CA ILE A 90 2.00 5.12 -2.29
C ILE A 90 1.49 6.45 -1.69
N THR A 91 2.11 7.58 -2.06
CA THR A 91 1.72 8.91 -1.60
C THR A 91 0.61 9.53 -2.45
N LYS A 92 0.33 8.96 -3.62
CA LYS A 92 -0.62 9.49 -4.62
C LYS A 92 -1.75 8.51 -4.96
N CYS A 93 -1.55 7.22 -4.71
CA CYS A 93 -2.56 6.19 -4.99
C CYS A 93 -3.00 5.48 -3.71
N MET A 94 -4.30 5.26 -3.56
CA MET A 94 -4.83 4.39 -2.51
C MET A 94 -4.58 2.93 -2.83
N PHE A 95 -4.12 2.17 -1.85
CA PHE A 95 -4.00 0.73 -1.92
C PHE A 95 -4.53 0.09 -0.63
N SER A 96 -5.52 -0.81 -0.76
CA SER A 96 -6.12 -1.52 0.38
C SER A 96 -5.96 -3.04 0.20
N PRO A 97 -5.03 -3.69 0.91
CA PRO A 97 -4.87 -5.14 0.84
C PRO A 97 -6.07 -5.92 1.42
N GLY A 98 -6.99 -5.26 2.13
CA GLY A 98 -8.19 -5.90 2.68
C GLY A 98 -9.20 -6.39 1.63
N ASN A 99 -9.06 -5.98 0.37
CA ASN A 99 -10.04 -6.27 -0.67
C ASN A 99 -9.71 -7.54 -1.48
N VAL A 100 -8.73 -8.34 -1.07
CA VAL A 100 -8.29 -9.54 -1.83
C VAL A 100 -9.43 -10.52 -2.08
N SER A 101 -10.25 -10.81 -1.07
CA SER A 101 -11.41 -11.72 -1.21
C SER A 101 -12.40 -11.22 -2.26
N GLU A 102 -12.69 -9.91 -2.24
CA GLU A 102 -13.63 -9.28 -3.15
C GLU A 102 -13.08 -9.21 -4.58
N LYS A 103 -11.78 -8.94 -4.74
CA LYS A 103 -11.10 -9.03 -6.04
C LYS A 103 -11.21 -10.43 -6.64
N LEU A 104 -10.98 -11.46 -5.83
CA LEU A 104 -11.13 -12.85 -6.28
C LEU A 104 -12.58 -13.17 -6.65
N ARG A 105 -13.54 -12.72 -5.85
CA ARG A 105 -14.98 -12.92 -6.12
C ARG A 105 -15.38 -12.31 -7.46
N ILE A 106 -15.05 -11.04 -7.66
CA ILE A 106 -15.37 -10.30 -8.89
C ILE A 106 -14.69 -11.00 -10.07
N SER A 107 -13.37 -11.28 -9.99
CA SER A 107 -12.59 -11.91 -11.07
C SER A 107 -13.12 -13.24 -11.63
N ARG A 108 -14.00 -13.93 -10.89
CA ARG A 108 -14.64 -15.18 -11.27
C ARG A 108 -15.93 -15.01 -12.10
N PHE A 109 -16.46 -13.80 -12.25
CA PHE A 109 -17.67 -13.57 -13.04
C PHE A 109 -17.48 -13.87 -14.52
N ASP A 110 -18.53 -14.42 -15.14
CA ASP A 110 -18.56 -14.66 -16.58
C ASP A 110 -19.09 -13.48 -17.38
N CYS A 111 -18.23 -12.49 -17.60
CA CYS A 111 -18.58 -11.29 -18.37
C CYS A 111 -18.25 -11.40 -19.87
N ARG A 112 -18.35 -12.60 -20.47
CA ARG A 112 -18.13 -12.75 -21.92
C ARG A 112 -19.25 -12.04 -22.67
N HIS A 113 -18.89 -11.24 -23.67
CA HIS A 113 -19.83 -10.42 -24.45
C HIS A 113 -20.53 -9.31 -23.64
N GLU A 114 -20.05 -9.02 -22.43
CA GLU A 114 -20.53 -7.91 -21.60
C GLU A 114 -19.56 -6.73 -21.65
N THR A 115 -20.10 -5.52 -21.57
CA THR A 115 -19.30 -4.30 -21.37
C THR A 115 -19.16 -4.07 -19.87
N VAL A 116 -17.94 -4.24 -19.35
CA VAL A 116 -17.61 -3.99 -17.94
C VAL A 116 -17.01 -2.60 -17.80
N VAL A 117 -17.57 -1.79 -16.89
CA VAL A 117 -17.09 -0.43 -16.60
C VAL A 117 -16.63 -0.38 -15.14
N ASP A 118 -15.41 0.11 -14.91
CA ASP A 118 -14.90 0.40 -13.58
C ASP A 118 -14.89 1.91 -13.36
N LEU A 119 -15.89 2.39 -12.63
CA LEU A 119 -16.12 3.81 -12.37
C LEU A 119 -15.04 4.43 -11.45
N TYR A 120 -14.21 3.59 -10.81
CA TYR A 120 -13.16 4.00 -9.87
C TYR A 120 -11.89 3.16 -10.04
N ALA A 121 -11.44 3.00 -11.28
CA ALA A 121 -10.39 2.04 -11.64
C ALA A 121 -9.06 2.24 -10.92
N GLY A 122 -8.71 3.49 -10.61
CA GLY A 122 -7.42 3.83 -9.98
C GLY A 122 -6.26 3.20 -10.75
N ILE A 123 -5.53 2.29 -10.08
CA ILE A 123 -4.39 1.54 -10.65
C ILE A 123 -4.81 0.31 -11.49
N GLY A 124 -6.07 0.23 -11.93
CA GLY A 124 -6.63 -0.98 -12.57
C GLY A 124 -6.91 -2.11 -11.58
N TYR A 125 -7.30 -1.75 -10.36
CA TYR A 125 -7.28 -2.66 -9.21
C TYR A 125 -8.24 -3.86 -9.36
N PHE A 126 -9.48 -3.63 -9.82
CA PHE A 126 -10.48 -4.69 -10.04
C PHE A 126 -10.48 -5.21 -11.49
N THR A 127 -10.18 -4.35 -12.46
CA THR A 127 -10.19 -4.70 -13.89
C THR A 127 -8.98 -5.52 -14.33
N GLY A 128 -7.79 -5.25 -13.80
CA GLY A 128 -6.59 -6.04 -14.11
C GLY A 128 -6.72 -7.51 -13.70
N GLY A 129 -7.38 -7.77 -12.57
CA GLY A 129 -7.76 -9.09 -12.03
C GLY A 129 -8.45 -9.98 -13.06
N HIS A 130 -9.59 -9.47 -13.55
CA HIS A 130 -10.43 -10.12 -14.54
C HIS A 130 -9.71 -10.44 -15.84
N TYR A 131 -8.94 -9.48 -16.36
CA TYR A 131 -8.28 -9.64 -17.66
C TYR A 131 -7.21 -10.72 -17.63
N LYS A 132 -6.45 -10.84 -16.53
CA LYS A 132 -5.35 -11.80 -16.41
C LYS A 132 -5.83 -13.24 -16.21
N ILE A 133 -6.80 -13.47 -15.31
CA ILE A 133 -7.33 -14.82 -15.03
C ILE A 133 -7.92 -15.46 -16.29
N ARG A 134 -8.42 -14.65 -17.23
CA ARG A 134 -9.03 -15.13 -18.47
C ARG A 134 -8.08 -15.32 -19.64
N ASN A 135 -7.04 -14.49 -19.79
CA ASN A 135 -6.19 -14.53 -20.99
C ASN A 135 -4.90 -15.33 -20.83
N ASN A 136 -4.57 -15.83 -19.63
CA ASN A 136 -3.31 -16.51 -19.29
C ASN A 136 -2.04 -15.79 -19.83
N LYS A 137 -2.14 -14.47 -20.03
CA LYS A 137 -1.04 -13.60 -20.47
C LYS A 137 -0.60 -12.79 -19.27
N LEU A 138 0.65 -12.97 -18.85
CA LEU A 138 1.32 -12.04 -17.95
C LEU A 138 1.36 -10.68 -18.67
N LEU A 139 0.61 -9.70 -18.16
CA LEU A 139 0.83 -8.30 -18.51
C LEU A 139 2.16 -7.90 -17.88
N THR A 140 3.26 -8.18 -18.59
CA THR A 140 4.55 -7.55 -18.36
C THR A 140 4.56 -6.25 -19.17
N SER A 141 4.44 -5.13 -18.47
CA SER A 141 4.95 -3.84 -18.90
C SER A 141 6.02 -3.41 -17.91
#